data_AF-A0A917ERY5-F1
#
_entry.id   AF-A0A917ERY5-F1
#
_cell.length_a   1.000
_cell.length_b   1.000
_cell.length_c   1.000
_cell.angle_alpha   90.00
_cell.angle_beta   90.00
_cell.angle_gamma   90.00
#
_symmetry.space_group_name_H-M   'P 1'
#
loop_
_entity.id
_entity.type
_entity.pdbx_description
1 polymer ?
#
loop_
_entity_poly.entity_id
_entity_poly.type
_entity_poly.pdbx_seq_one_letter_code
_entity_poly.pdbx_strand_id
1 'polypeptide(L)'
;MAGVAALILLTLSSLAHGSNPLTYTEVWEGLWARDTSQSSLIVWELRGPRTVIAIVVGAAFGVAGALIQALTRNPLADPGILGVKAGAGFAVTLGVGLFGVSGITGYIWFAFLGAAVATLLVREARRQNGVL
;
A
#
# COMPACT_ATOMS: atom_id res chain seq x y z
N MET A 1 17.11 8.74 -13.53
CA MET A 1 16.84 7.93 -14.74
C MET A 1 16.63 6.45 -14.43
N ALA A 2 17.57 5.77 -13.75
CA ALA A 2 17.44 4.34 -13.44
C ALA A 2 16.14 3.95 -12.69
N GLY A 3 15.71 4.73 -11.69
CA GLY A 3 14.48 4.45 -10.94
C GLY A 3 13.19 4.54 -11.77
N VAL A 4 13.13 5.49 -12.72
CA VAL A 4 11.97 5.64 -13.63
C VAL A 4 11.94 4.48 -14.62
N ALA A 5 13.09 4.09 -15.17
CA ALA A 5 13.19 2.94 -16.06
C ALA A 5 12.77 1.64 -15.33
N ALA A 6 13.24 1.44 -14.09
CA ALA A 6 12.82 0.31 -13.27
C ALA A 6 11.32 0.32 -12.99
N LEU A 7 10.73 1.48 -12.67
CA LEU A 7 9.30 1.61 -12.43
C LEU A 7 8.48 1.23 -13.68
N ILE A 8 8.88 1.68 -14.86
CA ILE A 8 8.21 1.34 -16.13
C ILE A 8 8.28 -0.17 -16.37
N LEU A 9 9.47 -0.78 -16.24
CA LEU A 9 9.66 -2.21 -16.44
C LEU A 9 8.83 -3.05 -15.45
N LEU A 10 8.80 -2.66 -14.18
CA LEU A 10 8.01 -3.35 -13.16
C LEU A 10 6.50 -3.18 -13.38
N THR A 11 6.07 -2.02 -13.88
CA THR A 11 4.65 -1.77 -14.21
C THR A 11 4.20 -2.70 -15.35
N LEU A 12 4.98 -2.78 -16.42
CA LEU A 12 4.71 -3.70 -17.53
C LEU A 12 4.74 -5.17 -17.07
N SER A 13 5.69 -5.52 -16.20
CA SER A 13 5.80 -6.88 -15.64
C SER A 13 4.60 -7.23 -14.76
N SER A 14 4.11 -6.28 -13.94
CA SER A 14 2.91 -6.43 -13.10
C SER A 14 1.65 -6.65 -13.94
N LEU A 15 1.55 -5.99 -15.10
CA LEU A 15 0.45 -6.19 -16.04
C LEU A 15 0.54 -7.55 -16.75
N ALA A 16 1.73 -8.11 -16.95
CA ALA A 16 1.91 -9.41 -17.59
C ALA A 16 1.73 -10.61 -16.64
N HIS A 17 2.11 -10.48 -15.36
CA HIS A 17 2.06 -11.56 -14.38
C HIS A 17 0.78 -11.53 -13.56
N GLY A 18 0.05 -12.65 -13.55
CA GLY A 18 -1.16 -12.80 -12.73
C GLY A 18 -1.63 -14.25 -12.66
N SER A 19 -2.66 -14.49 -11.85
CA SER A 19 -3.20 -15.83 -11.58
C SER A 19 -3.76 -16.52 -12.83
N ASN A 20 -4.30 -15.75 -13.77
CA ASN A 20 -4.67 -16.23 -15.10
C ASN A 20 -3.49 -15.99 -16.05
N PRO A 21 -2.82 -17.02 -16.58
CA PRO A 21 -1.72 -16.82 -17.51
C PRO A 21 -2.26 -16.14 -18.78
N LEU A 22 -1.68 -15.00 -19.14
CA LEU A 22 -1.91 -14.30 -20.40
C LEU A 22 -0.58 -14.23 -21.13
N THR A 23 -0.58 -14.46 -22.44
CA THR A 23 0.56 -14.22 -23.31
C THR A 23 0.83 -12.72 -23.42
N TYR A 24 2.08 -12.36 -23.76
CA TYR A 24 2.45 -10.95 -23.94
C TYR A 24 1.62 -10.26 -25.02
N THR A 25 1.23 -10.99 -26.07
CA THR A 25 0.35 -10.49 -27.13
C THR A 25 -1.04 -10.16 -26.60
N GLU A 26 -1.65 -11.05 -25.80
CA GLU A 26 -2.97 -10.81 -25.19
C GLU A 26 -2.97 -9.65 -24.20
N VAL A 27 -1.86 -9.43 -23.49
CA VAL A 27 -1.70 -8.27 -22.60
C VAL A 27 -1.62 -6.98 -23.43
N TRP A 28 -0.86 -7.01 -24.53
CA TRP A 28 -0.73 -5.87 -25.44
C TRP A 28 -2.06 -5.52 -26.13
N GLU A 29 -2.78 -6.53 -26.60
CA GLU A 29 -4.11 -6.38 -27.18
C GLU A 29 -5.12 -5.88 -26.13
N GLY A 30 -5.13 -6.49 -24.94
CA GLY A 30 -6.02 -6.10 -23.85
C GLY A 30 -5.81 -4.65 -23.37
N LEU A 31 -4.58 -4.13 -23.47
CA LEU A 31 -4.25 -2.73 -23.21
C LEU A 31 -4.86 -1.77 -24.24
N TRP A 32 -4.92 -2.16 -25.52
CA TRP A 32 -5.28 -1.25 -26.61
C TRP A 32 -6.73 -1.40 -27.11
N ALA A 33 -7.26 -2.62 -27.16
CA ALA A 33 -8.58 -2.92 -27.72
C ALA A 33 -9.73 -2.49 -26.81
N ARG A 34 -9.50 -2.39 -25.49
CA ARG A 34 -10.47 -2.03 -24.43
C ARG A 34 -11.89 -2.58 -24.71
N ASP A 35 -11.97 -3.87 -24.97
CA ASP A 35 -13.16 -4.59 -25.36
C ASP A 35 -13.71 -5.46 -24.21
N THR A 36 -14.73 -6.26 -24.49
CA THR A 36 -15.31 -7.23 -23.53
C THR A 36 -14.54 -8.56 -23.51
N SER A 37 -13.34 -8.62 -24.10
CA SER A 37 -12.52 -9.83 -24.02
C SER A 37 -12.05 -10.08 -22.60
N GLN A 38 -11.85 -11.36 -22.27
CA GLN A 38 -11.34 -11.76 -20.96
C GLN A 38 -9.97 -11.14 -20.67
N SER A 39 -9.10 -11.00 -21.67
CA SER A 39 -7.78 -10.37 -21.53
C SER A 39 -7.91 -8.89 -21.18
N SER A 40 -8.78 -8.15 -21.85
CA SER A 40 -8.99 -6.72 -21.56
C SER A 40 -9.60 -6.48 -20.18
N LEU A 41 -10.60 -7.28 -19.78
CA LEU A 41 -11.18 -7.21 -18.43
C LEU A 41 -10.13 -7.51 -17.34
N ILE A 42 -9.31 -8.56 -17.52
CA ILE A 42 -8.25 -8.88 -16.56
C ILE A 42 -7.23 -7.74 -16.45
N VAL A 43 -6.82 -7.16 -17.58
CA VAL A 43 -5.85 -6.06 -17.60
C VAL A 43 -6.41 -4.80 -16.93
N TRP A 44 -7.63 -4.39 -17.25
CA TRP A 44 -8.20 -3.11 -16.80
C TRP A 44 -8.94 -3.15 -15.47
N GLU A 45 -9.57 -4.27 -15.11
CA GLU A 45 -10.39 -4.35 -13.90
C GLU A 45 -9.66 -5.04 -12.74
N LEU A 46 -8.72 -5.95 -13.02
CA LEU A 46 -7.98 -6.66 -11.98
C LEU A 46 -6.54 -6.14 -11.83
N ARG A 47 -5.75 -6.16 -12.91
CA ARG A 47 -4.31 -5.87 -12.85
C ARG A 47 -4.00 -4.39 -12.81
N GLY A 48 -4.71 -3.57 -13.58
CA GLY A 48 -4.55 -2.12 -13.65
C GLY A 48 -4.74 -1.46 -12.29
N PRO A 49 -5.90 -1.61 -11.62
CA PRO A 49 -6.16 -1.00 -10.32
C PRO A 49 -5.15 -1.46 -9.26
N ARG A 50 -4.80 -2.75 -9.26
CA ARG A 50 -3.76 -3.30 -8.36
C ARG A 50 -2.40 -2.65 -8.57
N THR A 51 -1.99 -2.48 -9.83
CA THR A 51 -0.69 -1.88 -10.19
C THR A 51 -0.65 -0.40 -9.79
N VAL A 52 -1.74 0.34 -10.02
CA VAL A 52 -1.87 1.73 -9.58
C VAL A 52 -1.76 1.83 -8.06
N ILE A 53 -2.48 1.00 -7.31
CA ILE A 53 -2.40 0.97 -5.84
C ILE A 53 -0.97 0.65 -5.39
N ALA A 54 -0.29 -0.32 -6.01
CA ALA A 54 1.09 -0.66 -5.67
C ALA A 54 2.05 0.52 -5.87
N ILE A 55 1.92 1.28 -6.96
CA ILE A 55 2.73 2.47 -7.23
C ILE A 55 2.45 3.56 -6.19
N VAL A 56 1.17 3.86 -5.93
CA VAL A 56 0.77 4.92 -4.99
C VAL A 56 1.21 4.58 -3.56
N VAL A 57 0.97 3.35 -3.11
CA VAL A 57 1.37 2.89 -1.77
C VAL A 57 2.90 2.85 -1.65
N GLY A 58 3.60 2.37 -2.68
CA GLY A 58 5.06 2.37 -2.72
C GLY A 58 5.66 3.78 -2.63
N ALA A 59 5.11 4.74 -3.37
CA ALA A 59 5.51 6.14 -3.30
C ALA A 59 5.23 6.74 -1.91
N ALA A 60 4.06 6.47 -1.34
CA ALA A 60 3.71 6.93 0.01
C ALA A 60 4.70 6.39 1.07
N PHE A 61 5.06 5.10 1.00
CA PHE A 61 6.08 4.52 1.88
C PHE A 61 7.48 5.07 1.64
N GLY A 62 7.86 5.32 0.38
CA GLY A 62 9.14 5.96 0.05
C GLY A 62 9.26 7.35 0.67
N VAL A 63 8.20 8.17 0.55
CA VAL A 63 8.14 9.50 1.16
C VAL A 63 8.13 9.42 2.68
N ALA A 64 7.31 8.55 3.28
CA ALA A 64 7.25 8.38 4.73
C ALA A 64 8.61 7.93 5.32
N GLY A 65 9.30 7.01 4.64
CA GLY A 65 10.64 6.58 4.98
C GLY A 65 11.65 7.71 4.92
N ALA A 66 11.71 8.44 3.81
CA ALA A 66 12.61 9.58 3.65
C ALA A 66 12.37 10.67 4.71
N LEU A 67 11.12 10.98 5.03
CA LEU A 67 10.76 11.96 6.07
C LEU A 67 11.25 11.51 7.45
N ILE A 68 11.01 10.25 7.83
CA ILE A 68 11.41 9.77 9.14
C ILE A 68 12.93 9.65 9.24
N GLN A 69 13.60 9.14 8.21
CA GLN A 69 15.07 9.12 8.16
C GLN A 69 15.68 10.52 8.30
N ALA A 70 15.10 11.53 7.64
CA ALA A 70 15.55 12.92 7.75
C ALA A 70 15.29 13.52 9.14
N LEU A 71 14.11 13.28 9.72
CA LEU A 71 13.73 13.77 11.06
C LEU A 71 14.59 13.14 12.15
N THR A 72 14.87 11.84 12.06
CA THR A 72 15.71 11.13 13.03
C THR A 72 17.19 11.25 12.75
N ARG A 73 17.58 11.81 11.59
CA ARG A 73 18.96 11.80 11.06
C ARG A 73 19.58 10.40 11.14
N ASN A 74 18.76 9.37 10.87
CA ASN A 74 19.15 7.97 10.96
C ASN A 74 18.68 7.23 9.70
N PRO A 75 19.60 6.81 8.82
CA PRO A 75 19.23 6.14 7.57
C PRO A 75 18.57 4.76 7.79
N LEU A 76 18.61 4.21 9.01
CA LEU A 76 17.98 2.95 9.38
C LEU A 76 16.59 3.13 9.99
N ALA A 77 16.11 4.36 10.18
CA ALA A 77 14.80 4.60 10.77
C ALA A 77 13.66 4.20 9.82
N ASP A 78 12.71 3.39 10.33
CA ASP A 78 11.54 2.92 9.60
C ASP A 78 10.26 3.61 10.10
N PRO A 79 9.34 3.99 9.19
CA PRO A 79 8.04 4.55 9.57
C PRO A 79 7.19 3.68 10.49
N GLY A 80 7.39 2.35 10.48
CA GLY A 80 6.70 1.41 11.35
C GLY A 80 7.04 1.56 12.83
N ILE A 81 8.15 2.23 13.19
CA ILE A 81 8.56 2.47 14.58
C ILE A 81 7.49 3.29 15.35
N LEU A 82 6.67 4.08 14.66
CA LEU A 82 5.56 4.83 15.27
C LEU A 82 4.34 3.97 15.63
N GLY A 83 4.40 2.65 15.42
CA GLY A 83 3.30 1.73 15.76
C GLY A 83 2.13 1.73 14.77
N VAL A 84 2.23 2.48 13.66
CA VAL A 84 1.17 2.64 12.64
C VAL A 84 0.67 1.29 12.10
N LYS A 85 1.60 0.40 11.70
CA LYS A 85 1.26 -0.93 11.14
C LYS A 85 0.56 -1.82 12.17
N ALA A 86 1.12 -1.87 13.39
CA ALA A 86 0.57 -2.68 14.48
C ALA A 86 -0.80 -2.16 14.95
N GLY A 87 -0.95 -0.85 15.12
CA GLY A 87 -2.21 -0.20 15.50
C GLY A 87 -3.32 -0.42 14.48
N ALA A 88 -3.01 -0.26 13.18
CA ALA A 88 -3.96 -0.54 12.10
C ALA A 88 -4.44 -2.00 12.11
N GLY A 89 -3.51 -2.96 12.16
CA GLY A 89 -3.83 -4.39 12.17
C GLY A 89 -4.65 -4.80 13.39
N PHE A 90 -4.30 -4.28 14.57
CA PHE A 90 -5.03 -4.50 15.81
C PHE A 90 -6.48 -4.00 15.71
N ALA A 91 -6.68 -2.76 15.27
CA ALA A 91 -8.02 -2.18 15.16
C ALA A 91 -8.88 -2.92 14.11
N VAL A 92 -8.31 -3.33 12.97
CA VAL A 92 -9.03 -4.16 11.98
C VAL A 92 -9.42 -5.51 12.58
N THR A 93 -8.52 -6.16 13.32
CA THR A 93 -8.79 -7.45 13.98
C THR A 93 -9.91 -7.32 15.00
N LEU A 94 -9.95 -6.25 15.79
CA LEU A 94 -11.07 -5.95 16.68
C LEU A 94 -12.35 -5.64 15.90
N GLY A 95 -12.27 -4.88 14.81
CA GLY A 95 -13.39 -4.59 13.91
C GLY A 95 -14.07 -5.87 13.41
N VAL A 96 -13.27 -6.81 12.91
CA VAL A 96 -13.76 -8.10 12.43
C VAL A 96 -14.28 -8.96 13.58
N GLY A 97 -13.49 -9.12 14.65
CA GLY A 97 -13.77 -10.08 15.71
C GLY A 97 -14.89 -9.66 16.68
N LEU A 98 -14.98 -8.37 17.01
CA LEU A 98 -15.94 -7.86 18.00
C LEU A 98 -17.12 -7.14 17.36
N PHE A 99 -16.90 -6.43 16.25
CA PHE A 99 -17.93 -5.60 15.62
C PHE A 99 -18.53 -6.24 14.35
N GLY A 100 -18.06 -7.43 13.96
CA GLY A 100 -18.57 -8.15 12.79
C GLY A 100 -18.36 -7.40 11.46
N VAL A 101 -17.36 -6.51 11.40
CA VAL A 101 -17.04 -5.79 10.16
C VAL A 101 -16.58 -6.79 9.12
N SER A 102 -17.22 -6.79 7.96
CA SER A 102 -16.94 -7.73 6.86
C SER A 102 -16.57 -7.04 5.54
N GLY A 103 -16.74 -5.73 5.46
CA GLY A 103 -16.52 -4.94 4.24
C GLY A 103 -15.17 -4.21 4.23
N ILE A 104 -14.58 -4.09 3.03
CA ILE A 104 -13.33 -3.35 2.78
C ILE A 104 -13.39 -1.92 3.34
N THR A 105 -14.49 -1.20 3.13
CA THR A 105 -14.64 0.17 3.66
C THR A 105 -14.55 0.21 5.18
N GLY A 106 -15.10 -0.79 5.87
CA GLY A 106 -14.96 -0.90 7.32
C GLY A 106 -13.51 -1.18 7.74
N TYR A 107 -12.83 -2.10 7.05
CA TYR A 107 -11.41 -2.38 7.31
C TYR A 107 -10.55 -1.13 7.15
N ILE A 108 -10.80 -0.32 6.12
CA ILE A 108 -10.08 0.93 5.87
C ILE A 108 -10.22 1.88 7.07
N TRP A 109 -11.45 2.14 7.51
CA TRP A 109 -11.68 3.09 8.61
C TRP A 109 -11.13 2.60 9.94
N PHE A 110 -11.26 1.32 10.27
CA PHE A 110 -10.64 0.74 11.46
C PHE A 110 -9.11 0.78 11.39
N ALA A 111 -8.52 0.50 10.24
CA ALA A 111 -7.08 0.61 10.04
C ALA A 111 -6.58 2.05 10.28
N PHE A 112 -7.26 3.05 9.71
CA PHE A 112 -6.91 4.46 9.92
C PHE A 112 -7.05 4.89 11.38
N LEU A 113 -8.15 4.51 12.05
CA LEU A 113 -8.36 4.80 13.46
C LEU A 113 -7.25 4.19 14.31
N GLY A 114 -6.96 2.90 14.11
CA GLY A 114 -5.91 2.19 14.86
C GLY A 114 -4.52 2.77 14.64
N ALA A 115 -4.18 3.11 13.39
CA ALA A 115 -2.94 3.79 13.05
C ALA A 115 -2.81 5.16 13.76
N ALA A 116 -3.86 5.97 13.72
CA ALA A 116 -3.86 7.30 14.33
C ALA A 116 -3.72 7.21 15.86
N VAL A 117 -4.50 6.33 16.51
CA VAL A 117 -4.43 6.10 17.96
C VAL A 117 -3.04 5.62 18.37
N ALA A 118 -2.48 4.61 17.70
CA ALA A 118 -1.15 4.11 18.02
C ALA A 118 -0.07 5.20 17.89
N THR A 119 -0.12 6.01 16.82
CA THR A 119 0.83 7.12 16.61
C THR A 119 0.73 8.16 17.72
N LEU A 120 -0.49 8.52 18.14
CA LEU A 120 -0.72 9.47 19.24
C LEU A 120 -0.22 8.92 20.58
N LEU A 121 -0.46 7.63 20.86
CA LEU A 121 0.03 6.98 22.07
C LEU A 121 1.56 6.94 22.12
N VAL A 122 2.22 6.61 21.01
CA VAL A 122 3.69 6.63 20.93
C VAL A 122 4.22 8.05 21.13
N ARG A 123 3.58 9.05 20.52
CA ARG A 123 3.95 10.46 20.71
C ARG A 123 3.82 10.88 22.17
N GLU A 124 2.74 10.52 22.85
CA GLU A 124 2.51 10.88 24.25
C GLU A 124 3.44 10.11 25.19
N ALA A 125 3.67 8.81 24.97
CA ALA A 125 4.65 8.03 25.71
C ALA A 125 6.07 8.61 25.56
N ARG A 126 6.43 9.05 24.35
CA ARG A 126 7.70 9.75 24.13
C ARG A 126 7.76 11.09 24.86
N ARG A 127 6.65 11.83 24.91
CA ARG A 127 6.56 13.11 25.63
C ARG A 127 6.73 12.92 27.14
N GLN A 128 6.17 11.85 27.71
CA GLN A 128 6.30 11.51 29.13
C GLN A 128 7.70 11.02 29.50
N ASN A 129 8.39 10.34 28.59
CA ASN A 129 9.77 9.86 28.78
C ASN A 129 10.86 10.93 28.58
N GLY A 130 10.50 12.17 28.24
CA GLY A 130 11.33 13.37 28.42
C GLY A 130 12.66 13.42 27.66
N VAL A 131 12.70 14.21 26.57
CA VAL A 131 13.82 15.14 26.32
C VAL A 131 13.26 16.37 25.61
N LEU A 132 13.04 17.47 26.35
CA LEU A 132 13.26 18.83 25.85
C LEU A 132 14.69 19.21 26.20
#